data_AF-A0AAD8LXT2-F1
#
_entry.id   AF-A0AAD8LXT2-F1
#
_cell.length_a   1.000
_cell.length_b   1.000
_cell.length_c   1.000
_cell.angle_alpha   90.00
_cell.angle_beta   90.00
_cell.angle_gamma   90.00
#
_symmetry.space_group_name_H-M   'P 1'
#
loop_
_entity.id
_entity.type
_entity.pdbx_description
1 polymer ?
#
loop_
_entity_poly.entity_id
_entity_poly.type
_entity_poly.pdbx_seq_one_letter_code
_entity_poly.pdbx_strand_id
1 'polypeptide(L)'
;MLRFSLHLFLLLPQVFLIFNICSAVLYTPPDNILLNCGASYDTTSSDGREWDTDTAYILKASDTSSAESQLIPSVDQSPYLLNARIFPSKFTYKIPVSKAGQKFLRLYFYPANYSNGFDMTKSFFSVHAADYTLLSNFSAFLNLHHSPSLVKEYVITVDQSCLLDLTFTPSPSSYAFVNAIEVISIPDKLYIKGDGDEDSIKKVGQDARFSIDDSYALENLYRLNVGGGDISSTHDSGMFRSWDNDEPYLLGADTGVIPLLEIPINYTSTTPPYTAPEHVYSTGRTMDHESYSTNMTWTFPVDSECIYLVRLYFCEYREEITTFNQLVYDIFINNMTAEQEVYIFYWTGGRGIPIYRDYVVLVGYNPYLWLTLQPNKESKPEYNSTILNGLEIFRLSSNGSLAAPNPEYVPPPPSVTNKSRGTQKNGASDSPLVGACIGEESLKKFGEVGYSCLGDQGIDRPTMRDVVSSLEVALQLQESQGKLDQDNLYLTKSVADARSGEASTSSTSSDGFKSGIGSVFSDILNPNAR
;
A
#
# COMPACT_ATOMS: atom_id res chain seq x y z
N MET A 1 21.30 -64.25 -39.18
CA MET A 1 21.83 -63.25 -38.23
C MET A 1 21.69 -61.82 -38.79
N LEU A 2 20.48 -61.35 -39.14
CA LEU A 2 20.32 -59.98 -39.66
C LEU A 2 18.91 -59.39 -39.47
N ARG A 3 18.14 -59.84 -38.47
CA ARG A 3 16.81 -59.27 -38.15
C ARG A 3 16.54 -59.01 -36.66
N PHE A 4 17.46 -59.36 -35.76
CA PHE A 4 17.36 -59.06 -34.33
C PHE A 4 18.20 -57.86 -33.87
N SER A 5 19.01 -57.27 -34.76
CA SER A 5 19.93 -56.18 -34.42
C SER A 5 19.40 -54.78 -34.72
N LEU A 6 18.19 -54.65 -35.29
CA LEU A 6 17.62 -53.35 -35.70
C LEU A 6 16.60 -52.77 -34.71
N HIS A 7 16.10 -53.56 -33.76
CA HIS A 7 15.17 -53.07 -32.73
C HIS A 7 15.87 -52.57 -31.46
N LEU A 8 17.15 -52.92 -31.28
CA LEU A 8 17.95 -52.40 -30.17
C LEU A 8 18.53 -51.00 -30.45
N PHE A 9 18.51 -50.56 -31.72
CA PHE A 9 19.02 -49.25 -32.14
C PHE A 9 17.94 -48.16 -32.28
N LEU A 10 16.66 -48.51 -32.13
CA LEU A 10 15.53 -47.58 -32.17
C LEU A 10 14.93 -47.26 -30.78
N LEU A 11 15.45 -47.89 -29.72
CA LEU A 11 15.04 -47.64 -28.33
C LEU A 11 16.09 -46.83 -27.51
N LEU A 12 17.14 -46.33 -28.18
CA LEU A 12 18.27 -45.62 -27.54
C LEU A 12 18.37 -44.11 -27.91
N PRO A 13 17.25 -43.40 -28.13
CA PRO A 13 17.21 -41.98 -27.75
C PRO A 13 16.01 -41.58 -26.87
N GLN A 14 15.23 -42.52 -26.31
CA GLN A 14 14.06 -42.18 -25.48
C GLN A 14 14.34 -42.05 -23.95
N VAL A 15 15.59 -42.06 -23.50
CA VAL A 15 15.94 -42.01 -22.05
C VAL A 15 16.87 -40.85 -21.68
N PHE A 16 16.94 -39.79 -22.49
CA PHE A 16 17.58 -38.53 -22.07
C PHE A 16 16.75 -37.31 -22.46
N LEU A 17 15.45 -37.31 -22.14
CA LEU A 17 14.87 -36.07 -21.61
C LEU A 17 15.16 -36.10 -20.12
N ILE A 18 16.32 -35.57 -19.74
CA ILE A 18 16.44 -34.98 -18.41
C ILE A 18 15.43 -33.83 -18.47
N PHE A 19 14.22 -34.06 -17.96
CA PHE A 19 13.49 -32.96 -17.36
C PHE A 19 14.45 -32.41 -16.32
N ASN A 20 15.15 -31.33 -16.66
CA ASN A 20 15.57 -30.39 -15.66
C ASN A 20 14.24 -29.94 -15.06
N ILE A 21 13.82 -30.63 -14.00
CA ILE A 21 12.96 -30.07 -12.99
C ILE A 21 13.84 -28.96 -12.43
N CYS A 22 13.82 -27.81 -13.12
CA CYS A 22 14.36 -26.59 -12.62
C CYS A 22 13.42 -26.23 -11.48
N SER A 23 13.69 -26.76 -10.29
CA SER A 23 13.22 -26.12 -9.07
C SER A 23 13.62 -24.67 -9.24
N ALA A 24 12.64 -23.75 -9.26
CA ALA A 24 12.89 -22.35 -9.52
C ALA A 24 13.98 -21.88 -8.56
N VAL A 25 15.19 -21.66 -9.08
CA VAL A 25 16.29 -21.15 -8.28
C VAL A 25 15.90 -19.72 -7.95
N LEU A 26 15.67 -19.45 -6.67
CA LEU A 26 15.43 -18.09 -6.18
C LEU A 26 16.57 -17.20 -6.67
N TYR A 27 16.22 -15.99 -7.10
CA TYR A 27 17.25 -15.06 -7.52
C TYR A 27 18.14 -14.71 -6.32
N THR A 28 19.45 -14.86 -6.51
CA THR A 28 20.42 -14.51 -5.48
C THR A 28 21.00 -13.14 -5.83
N PRO A 29 20.59 -12.07 -5.14
CA PRO A 29 21.06 -10.74 -5.45
C PRO A 29 22.57 -10.63 -5.15
N PRO A 30 23.39 -10.08 -6.08
CA PRO A 30 24.81 -9.82 -5.83
C PRO A 30 25.09 -8.95 -4.61
N ASP A 31 24.18 -8.01 -4.32
CA ASP A 31 24.20 -7.14 -3.15
C ASP A 31 22.90 -7.32 -2.38
N ASN A 32 23.01 -7.57 -1.08
CA ASN A 32 21.89 -7.62 -0.13
C ASN A 32 22.37 -6.95 1.17
N ILE A 33 22.44 -5.63 1.14
CA ILE A 33 23.00 -4.82 2.23
C ILE A 33 21.85 -4.38 3.13
N LEU A 34 21.92 -4.75 4.41
CA LEU A 34 20.87 -4.49 5.40
C LEU A 34 21.47 -3.75 6.60
N LEU A 35 21.13 -2.48 6.75
CA LEU A 35 21.71 -1.61 7.77
C LEU A 35 20.68 -1.26 8.83
N ASN A 36 20.92 -1.69 10.07
CA ASN A 36 20.21 -1.24 11.26
C ASN A 36 20.82 0.07 11.77
N CYS A 37 20.18 1.18 11.44
CA CYS A 37 20.75 2.52 11.60
C CYS A 37 20.66 3.00 13.05
N GLY A 38 21.80 3.37 13.62
CA GLY A 38 21.87 3.83 15.01
C GLY A 38 22.00 2.72 16.05
N ALA A 39 21.87 1.45 15.66
CA ALA A 39 22.07 0.31 16.56
C ALA A 39 23.53 0.18 17.03
N SER A 40 23.71 -0.46 18.18
CA SER A 40 25.02 -0.71 18.80
C SER A 40 25.59 -2.10 18.52
N TYR A 41 24.75 -3.00 18.00
CA TYR A 41 25.10 -4.37 17.64
C TYR A 41 24.21 -4.83 16.48
N ASP A 42 24.69 -5.82 15.75
CA ASP A 42 23.95 -6.43 14.63
C ASP A 42 22.73 -7.20 15.16
N THR A 43 21.64 -7.20 14.41
CA THR A 43 20.36 -7.78 14.85
C THR A 43 19.79 -8.74 13.83
N THR A 44 19.08 -9.77 14.29
CA THR A 44 18.32 -10.66 13.41
C THR A 44 16.83 -10.32 13.50
N SER A 45 16.19 -10.06 12.37
CA SER A 45 14.74 -9.86 12.32
C SER A 45 13.96 -11.17 12.44
N SER A 46 12.67 -11.09 12.73
CA SER A 46 11.77 -12.26 12.90
C SER A 46 11.69 -13.15 11.67
N ASP A 47 12.00 -12.59 10.51
CA ASP A 47 12.06 -13.26 9.21
C ASP A 47 13.42 -13.98 8.94
N GLY A 48 14.33 -13.95 9.92
CA GLY A 48 15.64 -14.62 9.88
C GLY A 48 16.76 -13.84 9.19
N ARG A 49 16.50 -12.61 8.73
CA ARG A 49 17.51 -11.78 8.07
C ARG A 49 18.43 -11.09 9.08
N GLU A 50 19.71 -11.04 8.77
CA GLU A 50 20.73 -10.35 9.58
C GLU A 50 20.87 -8.90 9.12
N TRP A 51 20.86 -7.97 10.07
CA TRP A 51 21.00 -6.53 9.84
C TRP A 51 22.23 -6.02 10.57
N ASP A 52 23.19 -5.50 9.81
CA ASP A 52 24.45 -4.98 10.31
C ASP A 52 24.29 -3.56 10.88
N THR A 53 25.13 -3.17 11.83
CA THR A 53 25.18 -1.75 12.22
C THR A 53 25.64 -0.85 11.08
N ASP A 54 25.12 0.37 11.04
CA ASP A 54 25.50 1.36 10.02
C ASP A 54 26.84 2.08 10.28
N THR A 55 27.53 1.74 11.37
CA THR A 55 28.71 2.45 11.87
C THR A 55 29.90 2.42 10.90
N ALA A 56 30.05 1.33 10.13
CA ALA A 56 31.10 1.19 9.12
C ALA A 56 31.01 2.23 7.99
N TYR A 57 29.84 2.84 7.79
CA TYR A 57 29.56 3.81 6.74
C TYR A 57 29.66 5.27 7.22
N ILE A 58 30.08 5.48 8.47
CA ILE A 58 30.13 6.80 9.11
C ILE A 58 31.58 7.18 9.38
N LEU A 59 32.10 8.14 8.60
CA LEU A 59 33.49 8.58 8.71
C LEU A 59 33.76 9.41 9.97
N LYS A 60 32.78 10.17 10.43
CA LYS A 60 32.88 11.05 11.61
C LYS A 60 31.66 10.91 12.48
N ALA A 61 31.85 10.34 13.68
CA ALA A 61 30.78 10.14 14.64
C ALA A 61 30.13 11.46 15.11
N SER A 62 30.84 12.60 15.04
CA SER A 62 30.31 13.92 15.38
C SER A 62 29.20 14.42 14.46
N ASP A 63 29.08 13.86 13.25
CA ASP A 63 28.20 14.37 12.21
C ASP A 63 26.77 13.82 12.38
N THR A 64 26.60 12.81 13.25
CA THR A 64 25.34 12.08 13.46
C THR A 64 25.15 11.74 14.94
N SER A 65 23.96 11.31 15.32
CA SER A 65 23.73 10.71 16.64
C SER A 65 22.83 9.49 16.55
N SER A 66 23.07 8.47 17.37
CA SER A 66 22.13 7.37 17.56
C SER A 66 21.08 7.77 18.59
N ALA A 67 19.83 7.40 18.37
CA ALA A 67 18.77 7.60 19.35
C ALA A 67 17.79 6.41 19.37
N GLU A 68 17.44 5.98 20.58
CA GLU A 68 16.43 4.94 20.82
C GLU A 68 15.03 5.56 20.91
N SER A 69 14.03 4.86 20.39
CA SER A 69 12.61 5.24 20.52
C SER A 69 12.16 5.24 21.98
N GLN A 70 11.39 6.25 22.40
CA GLN A 70 10.80 6.33 23.73
C GLN A 70 9.51 5.50 23.88
N LEU A 71 8.89 5.09 22.78
CA LEU A 71 7.72 4.22 22.81
C LEU A 71 8.16 2.76 22.85
N ILE A 72 7.62 2.01 23.81
CA ILE A 72 7.78 0.56 23.88
C ILE A 72 7.02 -0.02 22.69
N PRO A 73 7.69 -0.77 21.80
CA PRO A 73 7.03 -1.44 20.69
C PRO A 73 5.90 -2.34 21.15
N SER A 74 4.88 -2.52 20.31
CA SER A 74 4.12 -3.77 20.34
C SER A 74 5.10 -4.94 20.15
N VAL A 75 4.78 -6.11 20.72
CA VAL A 75 5.63 -7.31 20.76
C VAL A 75 6.13 -7.80 19.38
N ASP A 76 5.61 -7.23 18.28
CA ASP A 76 5.84 -7.63 16.89
C ASP A 76 6.68 -6.65 16.04
N GLN A 77 7.19 -5.52 16.58
CA GLN A 77 8.03 -4.66 15.73
C GLN A 77 9.42 -5.26 15.50
N SER A 78 9.86 -5.17 14.24
CA SER A 78 11.18 -5.63 13.85
C SER A 78 12.29 -4.86 14.58
N PRO A 79 13.35 -5.53 15.05
CA PRO A 79 14.40 -4.93 15.89
C PRO A 79 15.16 -3.77 15.22
N TYR A 80 15.18 -3.70 13.89
CA TYR A 80 15.76 -2.59 13.13
C TYR A 80 14.92 -1.29 13.16
N LEU A 81 13.78 -1.27 13.85
CA LEU A 81 12.96 -0.06 14.05
C LEU A 81 13.17 0.59 15.43
N LEU A 82 13.88 -0.07 16.35
CA LEU A 82 14.06 0.39 17.73
C LEU A 82 14.95 1.62 17.84
N ASN A 83 15.98 1.65 17.00
CA ASN A 83 16.96 2.73 16.94
C ASN A 83 16.77 3.51 15.65
N ALA A 84 17.20 4.76 15.67
CA ALA A 84 17.42 5.53 14.47
C ALA A 84 18.78 6.22 14.51
N ARG A 85 19.34 6.43 13.31
CA ARG A 85 20.36 7.45 13.15
C ARG A 85 19.71 8.79 12.86
N ILE A 86 20.16 9.81 13.60
CA ILE A 86 19.70 11.18 13.51
C ILE A 86 20.78 12.05 12.85
N PHE A 87 20.35 12.90 11.92
CA PHE A 87 21.19 13.85 11.19
C PHE A 87 20.72 15.29 11.48
N PRO A 88 21.42 16.03 12.36
CA PRO A 88 21.11 17.45 12.62
C PRO A 88 21.59 18.37 11.50
N SER A 89 22.42 17.86 10.59
CA SER A 89 22.91 18.57 9.41
C SER A 89 23.02 17.60 8.23
N LYS A 90 23.35 18.11 7.04
CA LYS A 90 23.50 17.29 5.84
C LYS A 90 24.50 16.15 6.07
N PHE A 91 24.07 14.92 5.79
CA PHE A 91 24.91 13.72 5.92
C PHE A 91 24.76 12.83 4.67
N THR A 92 25.83 12.14 4.28
CA THR A 92 25.85 11.25 3.12
C THR A 92 26.45 9.91 3.50
N TYR A 93 25.67 8.83 3.37
CA TYR A 93 26.20 7.47 3.32
C TYR A 93 26.85 7.23 1.97
N LYS A 94 28.00 6.54 1.98
CA LYS A 94 28.71 6.07 0.78
C LYS A 94 28.71 4.55 0.79
N ILE A 95 27.75 3.95 0.12
CA ILE A 95 27.49 2.51 0.17
C ILE A 95 28.10 1.86 -1.10
N PRO A 96 29.24 1.15 -1.02
CA PRO A 96 29.75 0.39 -2.15
C PRO A 96 28.79 -0.74 -2.52
N VAL A 97 28.60 -0.95 -3.82
CA VAL A 97 27.85 -2.09 -4.37
C VAL A 97 28.77 -2.92 -5.28
N SER A 98 28.45 -4.18 -5.47
CA SER A 98 29.28 -5.13 -6.21
C SER A 98 29.28 -4.85 -7.72
N LYS A 99 28.19 -4.26 -8.25
CA LYS A 99 28.05 -3.93 -9.67
C LYS A 99 27.14 -2.72 -9.89
N ALA A 100 27.47 -1.91 -10.89
CA ALA A 100 26.57 -0.93 -11.50
C ALA A 100 25.25 -1.58 -11.97
N GLY A 101 24.20 -0.77 -12.09
CA GLY A 101 22.87 -1.19 -12.54
C GLY A 101 21.79 -1.00 -11.49
N GLN A 102 20.61 -1.53 -11.76
CA GLN A 102 19.40 -1.32 -10.96
C GLN A 102 19.54 -1.90 -9.55
N LYS A 103 19.02 -1.16 -8.57
CA LYS A 103 18.95 -1.53 -7.16
C LYS A 103 17.54 -1.25 -6.63
N PHE A 104 17.02 -2.15 -5.80
CA PHE A 104 16.02 -1.72 -4.83
C PHE A 104 16.73 -0.97 -3.71
N LEU A 105 16.23 0.22 -3.39
CA LEU A 105 16.58 0.98 -2.20
C LEU A 105 15.33 1.09 -1.33
N ARG A 106 15.37 0.53 -0.13
CA ARG A 106 14.29 0.66 0.86
C ARG A 106 14.77 1.47 2.05
N LEU A 107 13.97 2.46 2.42
CA LEU A 107 14.19 3.31 3.57
C LEU A 107 13.09 3.08 4.59
N TYR A 108 13.48 2.71 5.81
CA TYR A 108 12.58 2.41 6.90
C TYR A 108 12.52 3.58 7.88
N PHE A 109 11.31 4.03 8.17
CA PHE A 109 11.04 5.12 9.10
C PHE A 109 10.00 4.70 10.14
N TYR A 110 10.36 4.84 11.40
CA TYR A 110 9.47 4.67 12.55
C TYR A 110 9.31 6.03 13.23
N PRO A 111 8.27 6.82 12.91
CA PRO A 111 8.08 8.12 13.51
C PRO A 111 7.72 8.00 15.00
N ALA A 112 8.69 8.26 15.87
CA ALA A 112 8.53 8.25 17.31
C ALA A 112 9.29 9.41 17.95
N ASN A 113 8.97 9.72 19.21
CA ASN A 113 9.86 10.55 20.00
C ASN A 113 11.10 9.73 20.34
N TYR A 114 12.26 10.24 20.00
CA TYR A 114 13.52 9.58 20.32
C TYR A 114 14.15 10.22 21.57
N SER A 115 15.00 9.43 22.24
CA SER A 115 15.89 9.90 23.31
C SER A 115 16.64 11.18 22.93
N ASN A 116 17.11 11.94 23.92
CA ASN A 116 17.76 13.25 23.73
C ASN A 116 16.86 14.37 23.19
N GLY A 117 15.53 14.19 23.20
CA GLY A 117 14.54 15.25 22.96
C GLY A 117 14.17 15.47 21.49
N PHE A 118 14.41 14.48 20.63
CA PHE A 118 13.98 14.53 19.23
C PHE A 118 12.49 14.21 19.12
N ASP A 119 11.70 15.23 18.81
CA ASP A 119 10.25 15.18 18.66
C ASP A 119 9.90 14.80 17.21
N MET A 120 9.09 13.74 17.02
CA MET A 120 8.72 13.25 15.68
C MET A 120 8.03 14.32 14.81
N THR A 121 7.31 15.25 15.43
CA THR A 121 6.57 16.30 14.71
C THR A 121 7.48 17.38 14.12
N LYS A 122 8.75 17.43 14.54
CA LYS A 122 9.74 18.40 14.09
C LYS A 122 10.65 17.87 12.98
N SER A 123 10.50 16.61 12.58
CA SER A 123 11.32 15.98 11.54
C SER A 123 10.78 16.27 10.14
N PHE A 124 11.54 17.07 9.39
CA PHE A 124 11.31 17.44 8.00
C PHE A 124 12.64 17.42 7.27
N PHE A 125 12.74 16.63 6.21
CA PHE A 125 14.01 16.47 5.51
C PHE A 125 13.84 16.04 4.07
N SER A 126 14.93 16.11 3.31
CA SER A 126 15.01 15.64 1.94
C SER A 126 16.01 14.50 1.84
N VAL A 127 15.76 13.55 0.94
CA VAL A 127 16.64 12.41 0.68
C VAL A 127 16.99 12.39 -0.79
N HIS A 128 18.29 12.30 -1.08
CA HIS A 128 18.81 12.18 -2.43
C HIS A 128 19.61 10.89 -2.55
N ALA A 129 19.45 10.16 -3.65
CA ALA A 129 20.19 8.95 -3.94
C ALA A 129 20.71 9.03 -5.36
N ALA A 130 22.03 8.90 -5.54
CA ALA A 130 22.68 9.23 -6.81
C ALA A 130 22.24 10.64 -7.29
N ASP A 131 21.71 10.75 -8.52
CA ASP A 131 21.23 12.01 -9.11
C ASP A 131 19.75 12.30 -8.84
N TYR A 132 19.08 11.50 -8.01
CA TYR A 132 17.64 11.55 -7.79
C TYR A 132 17.26 12.21 -6.47
N THR A 133 16.22 13.05 -6.50
CA THR A 133 15.52 13.50 -5.30
C THR A 133 14.41 12.50 -4.97
N LEU A 134 14.60 11.68 -3.95
CA LEU A 134 13.62 10.67 -3.55
C LEU A 134 12.50 11.27 -2.68
N LEU A 135 12.89 12.15 -1.76
CA LEU A 135 12.00 12.79 -0.78
C LEU A 135 12.39 14.26 -0.67
N SER A 136 11.39 15.15 -0.52
CA SER A 136 11.61 16.58 -0.30
C SER A 136 10.66 17.12 0.76
N ASN A 137 11.20 17.86 1.73
CA ASN A 137 10.46 18.36 2.90
C ASN A 137 9.54 17.30 3.55
N PHE A 138 10.01 16.06 3.56
CA PHE A 138 9.25 14.88 3.95
C PHE A 138 9.14 14.77 5.47
N SER A 139 7.94 14.42 5.95
CA SER A 139 7.68 14.08 7.34
C SER A 139 7.12 12.66 7.46
N ALA A 140 7.89 11.76 8.06
CA ALA A 140 7.43 10.38 8.32
C ALA A 140 6.18 10.34 9.21
N PHE A 141 6.06 11.29 10.15
CA PHE A 141 4.89 11.42 11.03
C PHE A 141 3.61 11.73 10.26
N LEU A 142 3.68 12.64 9.29
CA LEU A 142 2.51 13.01 8.49
C LEU A 142 2.11 11.92 7.49
N ASN A 143 3.08 11.16 6.98
CA ASN A 143 2.85 10.09 6.00
C ASN A 143 2.56 8.73 6.66
N LEU A 144 2.26 8.70 7.97
CA LEU A 144 1.93 7.46 8.66
C LEU A 144 0.46 7.09 8.38
N HIS A 145 0.25 5.94 7.73
CA HIS A 145 -1.08 5.40 7.43
C HIS A 145 -1.21 4.04 8.09
N HIS A 146 -2.23 3.81 8.94
CA HIS A 146 -2.69 2.55 9.59
C HIS A 146 -1.66 1.57 10.22
N SER A 147 -0.39 1.57 9.80
CA SER A 147 0.77 0.83 10.26
C SER A 147 1.62 1.70 11.16
N PRO A 148 2.39 1.08 12.09
CA PRO A 148 3.21 1.82 13.04
C PRO A 148 4.50 2.38 12.42
N SER A 149 4.89 1.94 11.23
CA SER A 149 6.10 2.35 10.51
C SER A 149 5.84 2.50 9.01
N LEU A 150 6.74 3.21 8.33
CA LEU A 150 6.70 3.45 6.90
C LEU A 150 7.94 2.84 6.23
N VAL A 151 7.71 2.18 5.09
CA VAL A 151 8.78 1.71 4.20
C VAL A 151 8.61 2.43 2.87
N LYS A 152 9.66 3.10 2.40
CA LYS A 152 9.70 3.71 1.07
C LYS A 152 10.61 2.86 0.19
N GLU A 153 10.07 2.26 -0.86
CA GLU A 153 10.82 1.42 -1.81
C GLU A 153 11.00 2.15 -3.14
N TYR A 154 12.25 2.17 -3.61
CA TYR A 154 12.64 2.81 -4.86
C TYR A 154 13.41 1.82 -5.75
N VAL A 155 13.26 1.97 -7.07
CA VAL A 155 14.20 1.43 -8.05
C VAL A 155 15.09 2.59 -8.52
N ILE A 156 16.38 2.46 -8.29
CA ILE A 156 17.40 3.43 -8.73
C ILE A 156 18.49 2.71 -9.53
N THR A 157 19.15 3.43 -10.43
CA THR A 157 20.34 2.93 -11.14
C THR A 157 21.60 3.48 -10.49
N VAL A 158 22.51 2.60 -10.07
CA VAL A 158 23.88 2.99 -9.64
C VAL A 158 24.79 2.94 -10.86
N ASP A 159 25.60 3.99 -11.04
CA ASP A 159 26.49 4.13 -12.18
C ASP A 159 27.75 3.23 -12.07
N GLN A 160 28.67 3.40 -13.03
CA GLN A 160 29.91 2.62 -13.11
C GLN A 160 30.89 2.89 -11.96
N SER A 161 30.65 3.89 -11.10
CA SER A 161 31.43 4.08 -9.87
C SER A 161 31.20 2.97 -8.85
N CYS A 162 30.09 2.21 -8.99
CA CYS A 162 29.66 1.18 -8.05
C CYS A 162 29.55 1.71 -6.60
N LEU A 163 29.21 2.99 -6.45
CA LEU A 163 29.05 3.65 -5.17
C LEU A 163 27.70 4.36 -5.13
N LEU A 164 26.88 4.00 -4.15
CA LEU A 164 25.62 4.69 -3.87
C LEU A 164 25.85 5.80 -2.84
N ASP A 165 25.77 7.05 -3.28
CA ASP A 165 25.72 8.22 -2.41
C ASP A 165 24.26 8.47 -1.98
N LEU A 166 23.96 8.22 -0.70
CA LEU A 166 22.63 8.42 -0.11
C LEU A 166 22.69 9.56 0.90
N THR A 167 22.08 10.69 0.54
CA THR A 167 22.22 11.97 1.25
C THR A 167 20.93 12.40 1.94
N PHE A 168 21.00 12.57 3.26
CA PHE A 168 19.93 13.10 4.09
C PHE A 168 20.19 14.58 4.38
N THR A 169 19.22 15.45 4.11
CA THR A 169 19.34 16.90 4.32
C THR A 169 18.16 17.41 5.13
N PRO A 170 18.34 17.75 6.42
CA PRO A 170 17.26 18.31 7.23
C PRO A 170 16.86 19.71 6.73
N SER A 171 15.56 20.01 6.86
CA SER A 171 15.03 21.37 6.68
C SER A 171 15.57 22.30 7.79
N PRO A 172 15.55 23.64 7.59
CA PRO A 172 15.98 24.58 8.61
C PRO A 172 15.26 24.36 9.95
N SER A 173 16.02 24.34 11.06
CA SER A 173 15.50 24.09 12.41
C SER A 173 14.82 22.72 12.60
N SER A 174 15.17 21.74 11.75
CA SER A 174 14.67 20.37 11.79
C SER A 174 15.82 19.36 11.94
N TYR A 175 15.51 18.08 11.87
CA TYR A 175 16.46 16.98 11.78
C TYR A 175 15.95 15.94 10.79
N ALA A 176 16.88 15.17 10.22
CA ALA A 176 16.56 13.99 9.42
C ALA A 176 16.84 12.73 10.24
N PHE A 177 16.18 11.63 9.90
CA PHE A 177 16.47 10.35 10.52
C PHE A 177 16.19 9.19 9.57
N VAL A 178 16.76 8.04 9.89
CA VAL A 178 16.45 6.75 9.26
C VAL A 178 16.64 5.64 10.28
N ASN A 179 15.74 4.66 10.29
CA ASN A 179 15.83 3.49 11.18
C ASN A 179 16.59 2.35 10.50
N ALA A 180 16.31 2.11 9.23
CA ALA A 180 17.02 1.09 8.47
C ALA A 180 17.13 1.44 6.99
N ILE A 181 18.19 0.94 6.36
CA ILE A 181 18.46 1.07 4.93
C ILE A 181 18.67 -0.33 4.37
N GLU A 182 17.99 -0.65 3.28
CA GLU A 182 18.20 -1.89 2.54
C GLU A 182 18.53 -1.56 1.08
N VAL A 183 19.62 -2.16 0.58
CA VAL A 183 20.07 -2.04 -0.81
C VAL A 183 20.21 -3.43 -1.41
N ILE A 184 19.37 -3.75 -2.38
CA ILE A 184 19.36 -5.05 -3.06
C ILE A 184 19.64 -4.88 -4.55
N SER A 185 20.60 -5.63 -5.08
CA SER A 185 20.83 -5.73 -6.52
C SER A 185 19.73 -6.52 -7.22
N ILE A 186 19.05 -5.91 -8.19
CA ILE A 186 17.98 -6.55 -8.97
C ILE A 186 18.44 -6.87 -10.40
N PRO A 187 17.78 -7.80 -11.10
CA PRO A 187 18.12 -8.14 -12.49
C PRO A 187 18.10 -6.92 -13.41
N ASP A 188 19.07 -6.88 -14.32
CA ASP A 188 19.13 -5.86 -15.37
C ASP A 188 17.85 -5.91 -16.22
N LYS A 189 17.32 -4.73 -16.59
CA LYS A 189 16.11 -4.56 -17.39
C LYS A 189 14.81 -5.08 -16.78
N LEU A 190 14.76 -5.32 -15.46
CA LEU A 190 13.51 -5.75 -14.81
C LEU A 190 12.43 -4.66 -14.84
N TYR A 191 12.77 -3.40 -14.55
CA TYR A 191 11.82 -2.27 -14.57
C TYR A 191 12.26 -1.15 -15.52
N ILE A 192 13.55 -0.77 -15.46
CA ILE A 192 14.15 0.22 -16.37
C ILE A 192 14.74 -0.55 -17.55
N LYS A 193 14.09 -0.50 -18.72
CA LYS A 193 14.45 -1.36 -19.88
C LYS A 193 15.46 -0.72 -20.83
N GLY A 194 15.56 0.61 -20.82
CA GLY A 194 16.40 1.39 -21.73
C GLY A 194 15.59 2.10 -22.82
N ASP A 195 16.29 2.65 -23.81
CA ASP A 195 15.74 3.48 -24.89
C ASP A 195 15.62 2.75 -26.24
N GLY A 196 15.90 1.44 -26.28
CA GLY A 196 15.77 0.63 -27.49
C GLY A 196 14.32 0.45 -27.95
N ASP A 197 14.12 0.33 -29.27
CA ASP A 197 12.77 0.16 -29.85
C ASP A 197 12.02 -1.06 -29.26
N GLU A 198 12.72 -2.17 -29.00
CA GLU A 198 12.16 -3.39 -28.37
C GLU A 198 11.83 -3.21 -26.89
N ASP A 199 12.41 -2.22 -26.22
CA ASP A 199 12.27 -1.94 -24.79
C ASP A 199 11.12 -0.96 -24.47
N SER A 200 10.46 -0.46 -25.52
CA SER A 200 9.47 0.61 -25.42
C SER A 200 8.09 0.10 -24.94
N ILE A 201 7.51 0.85 -24.01
CA ILE A 201 6.29 0.51 -23.26
C ILE A 201 5.08 1.23 -23.86
N LYS A 202 3.92 0.58 -23.85
CA LYS A 202 2.67 1.16 -24.39
C LYS A 202 2.20 2.31 -23.50
N LYS A 203 1.91 3.47 -24.10
CA LYS A 203 1.30 4.59 -23.39
C LYS A 203 -0.22 4.49 -23.48
N VAL A 204 -0.90 4.50 -22.33
CA VAL A 204 -2.36 4.33 -22.27
C VAL A 204 -3.07 5.46 -23.03
N GLY A 205 -4.05 5.10 -23.86
CA GLY A 205 -4.86 6.04 -24.63
C GLY A 205 -4.13 6.75 -25.79
N GLN A 206 -2.91 6.35 -26.12
CA GLN A 206 -2.11 6.95 -27.19
C GLN A 206 -1.44 5.87 -28.04
N ASP A 207 -1.37 6.08 -29.36
CA ASP A 207 -0.55 5.23 -30.24
C ASP A 207 0.92 5.71 -30.22
N ALA A 208 1.45 5.84 -29.00
CA ALA A 208 2.80 6.29 -28.73
C ALA A 208 3.47 5.31 -27.77
N ARG A 209 4.77 5.12 -27.96
CA ARG A 209 5.59 4.28 -27.07
C ARG A 209 6.38 5.17 -26.11
N PHE A 210 6.66 4.64 -24.92
CA PHE A 210 7.35 5.33 -23.84
C PHE A 210 8.55 4.49 -23.40
N SER A 211 9.72 5.10 -23.29
CA SER A 211 10.93 4.42 -22.83
C SER A 211 11.24 4.83 -21.40
N ILE A 212 11.59 3.86 -20.57
CA ILE A 212 12.09 4.09 -19.21
C ILE A 212 13.56 3.69 -19.23
N ASP A 213 14.44 4.68 -19.27
CA ASP A 213 15.89 4.54 -19.28
C ASP A 213 16.50 4.91 -17.91
N ASP A 214 17.83 4.87 -17.83
CA ASP A 214 18.60 5.13 -16.60
C ASP A 214 18.53 6.59 -16.11
N SER A 215 17.76 7.47 -16.76
CA SER A 215 17.43 8.81 -16.25
C SER A 215 16.19 8.83 -15.34
N TYR A 216 15.48 7.70 -15.23
CA TYR A 216 14.34 7.54 -14.34
C TYR A 216 14.71 6.81 -13.06
N ALA A 217 14.19 7.31 -11.94
CA ALA A 217 13.98 6.52 -10.74
C ALA A 217 12.49 6.18 -10.62
N LEU A 218 12.19 5.05 -10.00
CA LEU A 218 10.83 4.61 -9.75
C LEU A 218 10.60 4.48 -8.25
N GLU A 219 9.38 4.75 -7.81
CA GLU A 219 8.92 4.48 -6.46
C GLU A 219 7.77 3.48 -6.51
N ASN A 220 7.88 2.38 -5.77
CA ASN A 220 6.78 1.44 -5.64
C ASN A 220 5.70 2.03 -4.73
N LEU A 221 4.46 2.05 -5.22
CA LEU A 221 3.30 2.47 -4.42
C LEU A 221 2.39 1.30 -4.08
N TYR A 222 2.23 0.37 -5.02
CA TYR A 222 1.38 -0.80 -4.86
C TYR A 222 2.08 -2.03 -5.47
N ARG A 223 1.97 -3.16 -4.77
CA ARG A 223 2.40 -4.47 -5.25
C ARG A 223 1.44 -5.51 -4.70
N LEU A 224 0.60 -6.08 -5.57
CA LEU A 224 -0.56 -6.87 -5.17
C LEU A 224 -0.52 -8.28 -5.71
N ASN A 225 -0.86 -9.23 -4.84
CA ASN A 225 -1.19 -10.60 -5.18
C ASN A 225 -2.70 -10.70 -5.41
N VAL A 226 -3.14 -10.66 -6.67
CA VAL A 226 -4.57 -10.51 -7.00
C VAL A 226 -5.29 -11.84 -6.85
N GLY A 227 -6.37 -11.84 -6.06
CA GLY A 227 -7.10 -13.06 -5.68
C GLY A 227 -6.35 -13.96 -4.70
N GLY A 228 -5.17 -13.55 -4.22
CA GLY A 228 -4.39 -14.26 -3.21
C GLY A 228 -4.33 -13.49 -1.89
N GLY A 229 -3.75 -14.13 -0.88
CA GLY A 229 -3.39 -13.47 0.38
C GLY A 229 -2.02 -12.77 0.30
N ASP A 230 -1.65 -12.12 1.39
CA ASP A 230 -0.35 -11.43 1.49
C ASP A 230 0.82 -12.42 1.33
N ILE A 231 1.84 -12.00 0.58
CA ILE A 231 3.11 -12.71 0.44
C ILE A 231 4.18 -11.88 1.16
N SER A 232 4.73 -12.44 2.25
CA SER A 232 5.82 -11.80 2.97
C SER A 232 7.08 -11.70 2.11
N SER A 233 7.93 -10.72 2.41
CA SER A 233 9.22 -10.52 1.74
C SER A 233 10.06 -11.79 1.63
N THR A 234 10.08 -12.65 2.65
CA THR A 234 10.83 -13.92 2.65
C THR A 234 10.26 -15.01 1.74
N HIS A 235 9.01 -14.89 1.32
CA HIS A 235 8.38 -15.77 0.34
C HIS A 235 8.42 -15.18 -1.08
N ASP A 236 9.09 -14.04 -1.29
CA ASP A 236 9.40 -13.53 -2.62
C ASP A 236 10.47 -14.38 -3.30
N SER A 237 10.58 -14.18 -4.60
CA SER A 237 11.54 -14.77 -5.52
C SER A 237 13.00 -14.30 -5.37
N GLY A 238 13.41 -13.89 -4.16
CA GLY A 238 14.80 -13.54 -3.81
C GLY A 238 15.15 -12.04 -3.77
N MET A 239 14.18 -11.15 -4.02
CA MET A 239 14.36 -9.69 -3.93
C MET A 239 13.63 -9.06 -2.74
N PHE A 240 13.07 -9.88 -1.86
CA PHE A 240 12.42 -9.47 -0.61
C PHE A 240 11.27 -8.46 -0.78
N ARG A 241 10.55 -8.52 -1.90
CA ARG A 241 9.34 -7.69 -2.12
C ARG A 241 8.15 -8.27 -1.34
N SER A 242 7.39 -7.44 -0.66
CA SER A 242 6.10 -7.84 -0.09
C SER A 242 4.98 -7.65 -1.12
N TRP A 243 4.04 -8.59 -1.19
CA TRP A 243 2.84 -8.48 -2.04
C TRP A 243 1.60 -8.48 -1.17
N ASP A 244 0.77 -7.45 -1.27
CA ASP A 244 -0.43 -7.30 -0.46
C ASP A 244 -1.65 -7.89 -1.17
N ASN A 245 -2.68 -8.23 -0.42
CA ASN A 245 -3.97 -8.60 -1.00
C ASN A 245 -4.61 -7.46 -1.82
N ASP A 246 -5.35 -7.81 -2.87
CA ASP A 246 -5.95 -6.81 -3.76
C ASP A 246 -7.33 -6.29 -3.31
N GLU A 247 -7.99 -7.02 -2.40
CA GLU A 247 -9.37 -6.78 -1.97
C GLU A 247 -9.66 -5.35 -1.47
N PRO A 248 -8.77 -4.70 -0.68
CA PRO A 248 -9.01 -3.33 -0.21
C PRO A 248 -9.14 -2.28 -1.33
N TYR A 249 -8.69 -2.62 -2.54
CA TYR A 249 -8.67 -1.71 -3.69
C TYR A 249 -9.81 -1.96 -4.68
N LEU A 250 -10.62 -3.00 -4.48
CA LEU A 250 -11.75 -3.31 -5.36
C LEU A 250 -12.86 -2.27 -5.22
N LEU A 251 -13.40 -1.84 -6.35
CA LEU A 251 -14.53 -0.94 -6.42
C LEU A 251 -15.82 -1.71 -6.72
N GLY A 252 -16.79 -1.64 -5.81
CA GLY A 252 -18.12 -2.24 -5.98
C GLY A 252 -18.41 -3.30 -4.93
N ALA A 253 -19.63 -3.86 -4.97
CA ALA A 253 -20.05 -4.93 -4.06
C ALA A 253 -19.69 -6.33 -4.58
N ASP A 254 -19.40 -6.45 -5.88
CA ASP A 254 -18.95 -7.69 -6.50
C ASP A 254 -17.43 -7.79 -6.41
N THR A 255 -16.96 -8.74 -5.61
CA THR A 255 -15.54 -9.03 -5.44
C THR A 255 -15.05 -10.11 -6.41
N GLY A 256 -15.89 -10.59 -7.33
CA GLY A 256 -15.55 -11.65 -8.26
C GLY A 256 -15.33 -13.00 -7.59
N VAL A 257 -14.72 -13.92 -8.34
CA VAL A 257 -14.44 -15.31 -7.92
C VAL A 257 -12.94 -15.55 -8.00
N ILE A 258 -12.42 -16.32 -7.04
CA ILE A 258 -11.04 -16.78 -6.98
C ILE A 258 -11.04 -18.28 -7.33
N PRO A 259 -10.67 -18.67 -8.56
CA PRO A 259 -10.67 -20.07 -8.97
C PRO A 259 -9.65 -20.88 -8.17
N LEU A 260 -10.07 -22.00 -7.61
CA LEU A 260 -9.19 -22.93 -6.89
C LEU A 260 -8.66 -23.99 -7.85
N LEU A 261 -7.48 -23.75 -8.41
CA LEU A 261 -6.77 -24.77 -9.18
C LEU A 261 -5.27 -24.49 -9.19
N GLU A 262 -4.49 -25.40 -8.60
CA GLU A 262 -3.04 -25.36 -8.66
C GLU A 262 -2.55 -26.23 -9.82
N ILE A 263 -2.06 -25.60 -10.87
CA ILE A 263 -1.21 -26.25 -11.86
C ILE A 263 0.22 -25.71 -11.70
N PRO A 264 1.26 -26.49 -12.06
CA PRO A 264 2.64 -26.01 -12.02
C PRO A 264 2.83 -24.77 -12.90
N ILE A 265 3.53 -23.76 -12.37
CA ILE A 265 3.91 -22.57 -13.14
C ILE A 265 5.17 -22.83 -13.95
N ASN A 266 5.03 -22.77 -15.28
CA ASN A 266 6.08 -22.98 -16.26
C ASN A 266 6.68 -21.65 -16.71
N TYR A 267 7.59 -21.11 -15.91
CA TYR A 267 8.35 -19.91 -16.23
C TYR A 267 9.11 -20.01 -17.56
N THR A 268 9.30 -18.87 -18.22
CA THR A 268 9.97 -18.76 -19.53
C THR A 268 11.22 -17.89 -19.43
N SER A 269 12.05 -17.87 -20.48
CA SER A 269 13.19 -16.94 -20.52
C SER A 269 12.75 -15.46 -20.54
N THR A 270 11.56 -15.17 -21.08
CA THR A 270 10.98 -13.81 -21.12
C THR A 270 10.24 -13.43 -19.84
N THR A 271 9.83 -14.43 -19.05
CA THR A 271 9.21 -14.24 -17.74
C THR A 271 9.84 -15.24 -16.76
N PRO A 272 11.07 -14.95 -16.30
CA PRO A 272 11.81 -15.82 -15.40
C PRO A 272 11.21 -15.82 -13.98
N PRO A 273 11.56 -16.80 -13.13
CA PRO A 273 10.97 -16.96 -11.79
C PRO A 273 11.08 -15.76 -10.86
N TYR A 274 12.09 -14.92 -11.05
CA TYR A 274 12.29 -13.72 -10.26
C TYR A 274 11.36 -12.56 -10.63
N THR A 275 10.62 -12.67 -11.74
CA THR A 275 9.68 -11.61 -12.16
C THR A 275 8.63 -11.39 -11.08
N ALA A 276 8.01 -12.48 -10.62
CA ALA A 276 7.10 -12.53 -9.48
C ALA A 276 7.07 -13.98 -8.93
N PRO A 277 6.87 -14.18 -7.62
CA PRO A 277 6.84 -15.51 -7.02
C PRO A 277 5.68 -16.35 -7.57
N GLU A 278 5.81 -17.67 -7.48
CA GLU A 278 4.85 -18.62 -8.06
C GLU A 278 3.42 -18.35 -7.59
N HIS A 279 3.28 -18.00 -6.30
CA HIS A 279 2.01 -17.69 -5.66
C HIS A 279 1.24 -16.58 -6.36
N VAL A 280 1.92 -15.59 -6.98
CA VAL A 280 1.26 -14.53 -7.75
C VAL A 280 0.61 -15.08 -9.00
N TYR A 281 1.22 -16.06 -9.67
CA TYR A 281 0.69 -16.63 -10.91
C TYR A 281 -0.27 -17.82 -10.69
N SER A 282 -0.25 -18.41 -9.50
CA SER A 282 -1.17 -19.51 -9.12
C SER A 282 -2.47 -19.01 -8.50
N THR A 283 -2.58 -17.72 -8.17
CA THR A 283 -3.84 -17.08 -7.79
C THR A 283 -4.27 -16.05 -8.82
N GLY A 284 -5.55 -15.73 -8.82
CA GLY A 284 -6.13 -14.77 -9.73
C GLY A 284 -7.58 -14.48 -9.39
N ARG A 285 -8.02 -13.27 -9.71
CA ARG A 285 -9.41 -12.85 -9.55
C ARG A 285 -10.09 -12.79 -10.91
N THR A 286 -11.27 -13.40 -10.99
CA THR A 286 -12.09 -13.47 -12.19
C THR A 286 -13.47 -12.87 -11.94
N MET A 287 -14.14 -12.43 -13.01
CA MET A 287 -15.55 -12.10 -12.91
C MET A 287 -16.40 -13.38 -12.86
N ASP A 288 -17.39 -13.40 -11.96
CA ASP A 288 -18.38 -14.46 -11.89
C ASP A 288 -19.26 -14.45 -13.15
N HIS A 289 -19.57 -15.65 -13.64
CA HIS A 289 -20.47 -15.85 -14.77
C HIS A 289 -21.93 -15.50 -14.43
N GLU A 290 -22.31 -15.59 -13.15
CA GLU A 290 -23.65 -15.27 -12.64
C GLU A 290 -23.78 -13.82 -12.14
N SER A 291 -22.67 -13.06 -12.08
CA SER A 291 -22.70 -11.69 -11.61
C SER A 291 -23.37 -10.73 -12.59
N TYR A 292 -24.11 -9.77 -12.05
CA TYR A 292 -24.65 -8.63 -12.79
C TYR A 292 -23.57 -7.61 -13.16
N SER A 293 -22.35 -7.73 -12.62
CA SER A 293 -21.28 -6.79 -12.90
C SER A 293 -20.82 -6.89 -14.36
N THR A 294 -20.63 -5.73 -15.00
CA THR A 294 -20.16 -5.65 -16.38
C THR A 294 -18.64 -5.55 -16.47
N ASN A 295 -17.98 -5.21 -15.37
CA ASN A 295 -16.54 -5.06 -15.30
C ASN A 295 -16.01 -5.36 -13.89
N MET A 296 -14.69 -5.49 -13.78
CA MET A 296 -13.99 -5.58 -12.51
C MET A 296 -13.05 -4.39 -12.42
N THR A 297 -13.16 -3.61 -11.35
CA THR A 297 -12.46 -2.33 -11.22
C THR A 297 -11.70 -2.26 -9.90
N TRP A 298 -10.45 -1.81 -9.98
CA TRP A 298 -9.64 -1.43 -8.82
C TRP A 298 -9.37 0.08 -8.84
N THR A 299 -9.29 0.68 -7.65
CA THR A 299 -9.04 2.11 -7.44
C THR A 299 -7.83 2.31 -6.53
N PHE A 300 -6.90 3.17 -6.95
CA PHE A 300 -5.67 3.45 -6.22
C PHE A 300 -5.54 4.96 -5.99
N PRO A 301 -5.51 5.44 -4.74
CA PRO A 301 -5.10 6.81 -4.44
C PRO A 301 -3.68 7.08 -4.93
N VAL A 302 -3.49 8.11 -5.75
CA VAL A 302 -2.18 8.46 -6.31
C VAL A 302 -2.03 9.97 -6.43
N ASP A 303 -0.80 10.44 -6.53
CA ASP A 303 -0.53 11.85 -6.79
C ASP A 303 -0.97 12.25 -8.21
N SER A 304 -1.72 13.35 -8.29
CA SER A 304 -2.12 13.96 -9.55
C SER A 304 -0.91 14.46 -10.36
N GLU A 305 -1.10 14.62 -11.66
CA GLU A 305 -0.10 15.16 -12.61
C GLU A 305 1.22 14.37 -12.67
N CYS A 306 1.21 13.11 -12.24
CA CYS A 306 2.37 12.22 -12.26
C CYS A 306 2.23 11.12 -13.32
N ILE A 307 3.37 10.60 -13.77
CA ILE A 307 3.45 9.46 -14.68
C ILE A 307 3.66 8.19 -13.87
N TYR A 308 2.92 7.15 -14.22
CA TYR A 308 2.95 5.85 -13.55
C TYR A 308 3.24 4.73 -14.53
N LEU A 309 4.06 3.77 -14.10
CA LEU A 309 4.20 2.45 -14.71
C LEU A 309 3.24 1.51 -13.98
N VAL A 310 2.36 0.88 -14.75
CA VAL A 310 1.42 -0.16 -14.30
C VAL A 310 1.85 -1.48 -14.93
N ARG A 311 2.30 -2.42 -14.10
CA ARG A 311 2.65 -3.78 -14.53
C ARG A 311 1.55 -4.75 -14.13
N LEU A 312 0.96 -5.41 -15.11
CA LEU A 312 -0.09 -6.41 -14.91
C LEU A 312 0.47 -7.81 -15.12
N TYR A 313 0.18 -8.71 -14.18
CA TYR A 313 0.63 -10.10 -14.21
C TYR A 313 -0.52 -11.02 -14.61
N PHE A 314 -0.23 -11.95 -15.52
CA PHE A 314 -1.21 -12.88 -16.08
C PHE A 314 -0.67 -14.30 -16.11
N CYS A 315 -1.53 -15.24 -15.76
CA CYS A 315 -1.33 -16.67 -15.94
C CYS A 315 -2.72 -17.30 -16.02
N GLU A 316 -3.06 -17.88 -17.17
CA GLU A 316 -4.29 -18.66 -17.29
C GLU A 316 -4.01 -20.07 -16.77
N TYR A 317 -4.72 -20.46 -15.72
CA TYR A 317 -4.54 -21.76 -15.07
C TYR A 317 -5.82 -22.58 -14.98
N ARG A 318 -6.98 -22.00 -15.34
CA ARG A 318 -8.29 -22.66 -15.22
C ARG A 318 -8.44 -23.81 -16.21
N GLU A 319 -9.13 -24.86 -15.78
CA GLU A 319 -9.21 -26.09 -16.57
C GLU A 319 -10.07 -25.91 -17.83
N GLU A 320 -11.11 -25.10 -17.73
CA GLU A 320 -12.08 -24.82 -18.78
C GLU A 320 -11.51 -24.00 -19.95
N ILE A 321 -10.42 -23.25 -19.72
CA ILE A 321 -9.76 -22.44 -20.76
C ILE A 321 -8.64 -23.25 -21.43
N THR A 322 -8.95 -23.83 -22.57
CA THR A 322 -8.08 -24.74 -23.34
C THR A 322 -7.72 -24.24 -24.74
N THR A 323 -8.37 -23.18 -25.25
CA THR A 323 -8.14 -22.65 -26.60
C THR A 323 -8.18 -21.11 -26.63
N PHE A 324 -7.69 -20.53 -27.73
CA PHE A 324 -7.37 -19.10 -27.82
C PHE A 324 -8.57 -18.13 -27.87
N ASN A 325 -9.80 -18.56 -28.17
CA ASN A 325 -10.98 -17.66 -28.25
C ASN A 325 -11.99 -17.86 -27.12
N GLN A 326 -11.58 -18.48 -26.02
CA GLN A 326 -12.47 -18.79 -24.91
C GLN A 326 -12.62 -17.64 -23.92
N LEU A 327 -11.54 -16.92 -23.64
CA LEU A 327 -11.53 -15.76 -22.75
C LEU A 327 -10.90 -14.58 -23.47
N VAL A 328 -11.68 -13.51 -23.64
CA VAL A 328 -11.26 -12.30 -24.33
C VAL A 328 -11.84 -11.10 -23.60
N TYR A 329 -10.99 -10.17 -23.22
CA TYR A 329 -11.39 -8.98 -22.49
C TYR A 329 -10.49 -7.80 -22.81
N ASP A 330 -10.97 -6.61 -22.50
CA ASP A 330 -10.24 -5.36 -22.67
C ASP A 330 -9.76 -4.85 -21.31
N ILE A 331 -8.65 -4.12 -21.35
CA ILE A 331 -8.03 -3.47 -20.20
C ILE A 331 -8.17 -1.96 -20.38
N PHE A 332 -8.71 -1.30 -19.37
CA PHE A 332 -8.80 0.15 -19.31
C PHE A 332 -8.01 0.64 -18.10
N ILE A 333 -7.21 1.68 -18.31
CA ILE A 333 -6.55 2.41 -17.23
C ILE A 333 -7.01 3.86 -17.32
N ASN A 334 -7.57 4.40 -16.23
CA ASN A 334 -8.22 5.72 -16.19
C ASN A 334 -9.28 5.92 -17.29
N ASN A 335 -10.14 4.92 -17.49
CA ASN A 335 -11.20 4.90 -18.51
C ASN A 335 -10.70 5.05 -19.95
N MET A 336 -9.39 4.91 -20.18
CA MET A 336 -8.77 4.88 -21.49
C MET A 336 -8.34 3.45 -21.80
N THR A 337 -8.48 3.05 -23.06
CA THR A 337 -8.03 1.73 -23.51
C THR A 337 -6.52 1.59 -23.33
N ALA A 338 -6.13 0.63 -22.49
CA ALA A 338 -4.75 0.20 -22.32
C ALA A 338 -4.44 -0.98 -23.24
N GLU A 339 -5.34 -1.96 -23.33
CA GLU A 339 -5.20 -3.10 -24.24
C GLU A 339 -6.59 -3.58 -24.69
N GLN A 340 -6.71 -3.92 -25.98
CA GLN A 340 -7.91 -4.55 -26.51
C GLN A 340 -7.64 -6.00 -26.82
N GLU A 341 -8.68 -6.81 -26.74
CA GLU A 341 -8.65 -8.23 -27.12
C GLU A 341 -7.50 -8.97 -26.43
N VAL A 342 -7.49 -8.96 -25.09
CA VAL A 342 -6.52 -9.72 -24.30
C VAL A 342 -6.79 -11.19 -24.43
N TYR A 343 -5.84 -11.90 -25.05
CA TYR A 343 -5.84 -13.34 -25.24
C TYR A 343 -4.65 -13.97 -24.52
N ILE A 344 -4.74 -14.22 -23.21
CA ILE A 344 -3.61 -14.76 -22.44
C ILE A 344 -3.12 -16.09 -23.04
N PHE A 345 -4.03 -17.02 -23.32
CA PHE A 345 -3.68 -18.33 -23.88
C PHE A 345 -2.94 -18.20 -25.22
N TYR A 346 -3.30 -17.21 -26.04
CA TYR A 346 -2.60 -16.91 -27.29
C TYR A 346 -1.21 -16.31 -27.04
N TRP A 347 -1.09 -15.39 -26.09
CA TRP A 347 0.20 -14.77 -25.74
C TRP A 347 1.21 -15.78 -25.19
N THR A 348 0.74 -16.74 -24.40
CA THR A 348 1.61 -17.66 -23.66
C THR A 348 1.77 -19.02 -24.35
N GLY A 349 0.86 -19.37 -25.26
CA GLY A 349 0.83 -20.66 -25.94
C GLY A 349 0.30 -21.82 -25.10
N GLY A 350 -0.23 -21.55 -23.90
CA GLY A 350 -0.80 -22.57 -23.04
C GLY A 350 -1.07 -22.12 -21.60
N ARG A 351 -1.67 -23.02 -20.82
CA ARG A 351 -1.96 -22.81 -19.40
C ARG A 351 -0.71 -22.92 -18.53
N GLY A 352 -0.73 -22.22 -17.40
CA GLY A 352 0.34 -22.26 -16.40
C GLY A 352 1.62 -21.59 -16.86
N ILE A 353 1.59 -20.86 -17.98
CA ILE A 353 2.74 -20.14 -18.51
C ILE A 353 2.54 -18.66 -18.17
N PRO A 354 3.37 -18.07 -17.29
CA PRO A 354 3.19 -16.72 -16.81
C PRO A 354 3.67 -15.69 -17.83
N ILE A 355 3.05 -14.51 -17.80
CA ILE A 355 3.45 -13.34 -18.57
C ILE A 355 3.11 -12.06 -17.81
N TYR A 356 3.82 -10.97 -18.10
CA TYR A 356 3.44 -9.64 -17.63
C TYR A 356 3.34 -8.65 -18.79
N ARG A 357 2.62 -7.55 -18.57
CA ARG A 357 2.49 -6.42 -19.49
C ARG A 357 2.67 -5.11 -18.74
N ASP A 358 3.45 -4.22 -19.34
CA ASP A 358 3.72 -2.89 -18.81
C ASP A 358 2.94 -1.84 -19.59
N TYR A 359 2.36 -0.89 -18.85
CA TYR A 359 1.67 0.26 -19.40
C TYR A 359 2.15 1.52 -18.70
N VAL A 360 2.28 2.62 -19.44
CA VAL A 360 2.57 3.93 -18.87
C VAL A 360 1.36 4.82 -18.98
N VAL A 361 0.95 5.42 -17.86
CA VAL A 361 -0.21 6.32 -17.79
C VAL A 361 0.18 7.65 -17.14
N LEU A 362 -0.27 8.75 -17.73
CA LEU A 362 -0.26 10.06 -17.07
C LEU A 362 -1.59 10.22 -16.32
N VAL A 363 -1.51 10.36 -15.00
CA VAL A 363 -2.69 10.67 -14.18
C VAL A 363 -2.86 12.19 -14.19
N GLY A 364 -4.06 12.67 -14.54
CA GLY A 364 -4.38 14.09 -14.59
C GLY A 364 -4.66 14.67 -13.20
N TYR A 365 -5.66 15.55 -13.10
CA TYR A 365 -6.05 16.18 -11.84
C TYR A 365 -6.77 15.27 -10.85
N ASN A 366 -7.16 14.07 -11.29
CA ASN A 366 -7.85 13.11 -10.45
C ASN A 366 -6.84 12.35 -9.58
N PRO A 367 -6.95 12.39 -8.24
CA PRO A 367 -6.02 11.72 -7.34
C PRO A 367 -6.25 10.20 -7.25
N TYR A 368 -6.84 9.59 -8.29
CA TYR A 368 -7.10 8.17 -8.37
C TYR A 368 -6.65 7.61 -9.71
N LEU A 369 -6.03 6.43 -9.65
CA LEU A 369 -5.79 5.56 -10.79
C LEU A 369 -6.85 4.46 -10.78
N TRP A 370 -7.56 4.31 -11.89
CA TRP A 370 -8.53 3.24 -12.11
C TRP A 370 -7.95 2.18 -13.03
N LEU A 371 -8.05 0.91 -12.62
CA LEU A 371 -7.82 -0.24 -13.48
C LEU A 371 -9.14 -0.97 -13.65
N THR A 372 -9.61 -1.12 -14.89
CA THR A 372 -10.86 -1.82 -15.19
C THR A 372 -10.62 -2.91 -16.23
N LEU A 373 -11.10 -4.12 -15.93
CA LEU A 373 -11.14 -5.24 -16.86
C LEU A 373 -12.59 -5.49 -17.27
N GLN A 374 -12.81 -5.64 -18.57
CA GLN A 374 -14.17 -5.80 -19.11
C GLN A 374 -14.19 -6.89 -20.19
N PRO A 375 -15.08 -7.91 -20.09
CA PRO A 375 -15.23 -8.90 -21.14
C PRO A 375 -15.53 -8.28 -22.50
N ASN A 376 -14.81 -8.71 -23.53
CA ASN A 376 -14.97 -8.20 -24.89
C ASN A 376 -16.05 -9.01 -25.59
N LYS A 377 -17.29 -8.51 -25.59
CA LYS A 377 -18.44 -9.20 -26.19
C LYS A 377 -18.44 -9.16 -27.71
N GLU A 378 -17.69 -8.25 -28.33
CA GLU A 378 -17.63 -8.09 -29.79
C GLU A 378 -16.91 -9.27 -30.45
N SER A 379 -15.85 -9.77 -29.82
CA SER A 379 -15.12 -10.98 -30.22
C SER A 379 -15.90 -12.29 -30.06
N LYS A 380 -17.07 -12.23 -29.39
CA LYS A 380 -17.95 -13.38 -29.07
C LYS A 380 -17.20 -14.55 -28.42
N PRO A 381 -16.53 -14.30 -27.27
CA PRO A 381 -15.81 -15.36 -26.55
C PRO A 381 -16.79 -16.39 -25.98
N GLU A 382 -16.28 -17.59 -25.70
CA GLU A 382 -17.08 -18.63 -25.02
C GLU A 382 -17.45 -18.22 -23.60
N TYR A 383 -16.53 -17.57 -22.88
CA TYR A 383 -16.72 -17.11 -21.51
C TYR A 383 -16.78 -15.59 -21.41
N ASN A 384 -17.77 -15.09 -20.68
CA ASN A 384 -17.92 -13.67 -20.39
C ASN A 384 -17.28 -13.34 -19.04
N SER A 385 -15.95 -13.42 -18.98
CA SER A 385 -15.17 -13.24 -17.76
C SER A 385 -13.85 -12.51 -18.05
N THR A 386 -13.07 -12.26 -17.01
CA THR A 386 -11.75 -11.64 -17.05
C THR A 386 -10.84 -12.37 -16.06
N ILE A 387 -9.53 -12.12 -16.10
CA ILE A 387 -8.62 -12.60 -15.07
C ILE A 387 -7.46 -11.62 -14.86
N LEU A 388 -7.02 -11.48 -13.62
CA LEU A 388 -5.77 -10.81 -13.24
C LEU A 388 -5.12 -11.57 -12.09
N ASN A 389 -3.82 -11.77 -12.15
CA ASN A 389 -3.06 -12.58 -11.19
C ASN A 389 -2.23 -11.71 -10.23
N GLY A 390 -1.77 -10.55 -10.70
CA GLY A 390 -1.02 -9.61 -9.89
C GLY A 390 -0.93 -8.23 -10.51
N LEU A 391 -0.47 -7.27 -9.72
CA LEU A 391 -0.33 -5.87 -10.12
C LEU A 391 0.86 -5.23 -9.42
N GLU A 392 1.63 -4.41 -10.13
CA GLU A 392 2.49 -3.41 -9.51
C GLU A 392 2.23 -2.03 -10.11
N ILE A 393 2.28 -1.00 -9.27
CA ILE A 393 2.21 0.40 -9.69
C ILE A 393 3.42 1.14 -9.15
N PHE A 394 4.14 1.78 -10.07
CA PHE A 394 5.29 2.61 -9.76
C PHE A 394 5.05 4.05 -10.21
N ARG A 395 5.40 5.01 -9.37
CA ARG A 395 5.56 6.40 -9.80
C ARG A 395 6.91 6.58 -10.48
N LEU A 396 6.94 7.30 -11.59
CA LEU A 396 8.16 7.66 -12.30
C LEU A 396 8.64 9.04 -11.87
N SER A 397 9.95 9.20 -11.77
CA SER A 397 10.56 10.50 -11.48
C SER A 397 10.27 11.52 -12.58
N SER A 398 9.95 12.75 -12.19
CA SER A 398 9.84 13.89 -13.10
C SER A 398 11.05 14.80 -12.89
N ASN A 399 11.87 14.99 -13.93
CA ASN A 399 13.13 15.75 -13.86
C ASN A 399 14.03 15.28 -12.70
N GLY A 400 14.15 13.97 -12.51
CA GLY A 400 14.94 13.36 -11.44
C GLY A 400 14.32 13.44 -10.02
N SER A 401 13.07 13.89 -9.88
CA SER A 401 12.39 13.97 -8.58
C SER A 401 11.21 13.01 -8.46
N LEU A 402 11.15 12.29 -7.35
CA LEU A 402 10.04 11.47 -6.87
C LEU A 402 9.37 12.10 -5.63
N ALA A 403 9.73 13.31 -5.24
CA ALA A 403 9.18 13.91 -4.04
C ALA A 403 7.67 14.20 -4.17
N ALA A 404 6.89 13.67 -3.22
CA ALA A 404 5.49 14.00 -2.99
C ALA A 404 5.33 15.05 -1.87
N PRO A 405 4.26 15.86 -1.90
CA PRO A 405 3.87 16.66 -0.74
C PRO A 405 3.43 15.76 0.42
N ASN A 406 3.59 16.22 1.66
CA ASN A 406 3.00 15.54 2.81
C ASN A 406 1.47 15.67 2.77
N PRO A 407 0.72 14.66 3.23
CA PRO A 407 -0.73 14.77 3.37
C PRO A 407 -1.11 15.82 4.43
N GLU A 408 -2.33 16.35 4.35
CA GLU A 408 -2.86 17.27 5.35
C GLU A 408 -3.02 16.56 6.71
N TYR A 409 -2.52 17.17 7.78
CA TYR A 409 -2.65 16.62 9.12
C TYR A 409 -4.09 16.77 9.64
N VAL A 410 -4.76 15.64 9.87
CA VAL A 410 -6.06 15.60 10.55
C VAL A 410 -5.85 15.03 11.96
N PRO A 411 -5.92 15.83 13.04
CA PRO A 411 -5.70 15.34 14.39
C PRO A 411 -6.75 14.29 14.78
N PRO A 412 -6.35 13.22 15.49
CA PRO A 412 -7.32 12.28 16.03
C PRO A 412 -8.23 13.00 17.05
N PRO A 413 -9.52 12.60 17.16
CA PRO A 413 -10.43 13.19 18.13
C PRO A 413 -9.88 13.02 19.56
N PRO A 414 -10.06 14.03 20.45
CA PRO A 414 -9.40 14.06 21.75
C PRO A 414 -9.85 12.92 22.66
N SER A 415 -8.89 12.11 23.12
CA SER A 415 -9.09 11.08 24.13
C SER A 415 -9.16 11.69 25.54
N VAL A 416 -10.29 11.49 26.24
CA VAL A 416 -10.53 12.02 27.60
C VAL A 416 -9.79 11.18 28.66
N THR A 417 -8.72 11.73 29.24
CA THR A 417 -7.99 11.12 30.37
C THR A 417 -8.60 11.55 31.71
N ASN A 418 -9.19 10.62 32.47
CA ASN A 418 -9.65 10.87 33.83
C ASN A 418 -8.55 10.56 34.86
N LYS A 419 -8.10 11.57 35.59
CA LYS A 419 -7.21 11.41 36.77
C LYS A 419 -8.01 10.82 37.94
N SER A 420 -7.58 9.67 38.45
CA SER A 420 -8.16 9.04 39.63
C SER A 420 -7.62 9.65 40.94
N ARG A 421 -8.53 9.97 41.87
CA ARG A 421 -8.22 10.20 43.29
C ARG A 421 -8.78 9.02 44.08
N GLY A 422 -7.89 8.26 44.71
CA GLY A 422 -8.20 6.94 45.24
C GLY A 422 -8.94 6.90 46.58
N THR A 423 -9.48 5.72 46.91
CA THR A 423 -9.46 5.16 48.27
C THR A 423 -9.70 3.65 48.23
N GLN A 424 -9.02 2.94 49.14
CA GLN A 424 -8.80 1.49 49.24
C GLN A 424 -10.06 0.62 49.37
N LYS A 425 -9.97 -0.64 48.88
CA LYS A 425 -10.41 -1.85 49.62
C LYS A 425 -9.81 -3.13 49.00
N ASN A 426 -9.41 -4.05 49.88
CA ASN A 426 -8.50 -5.17 49.62
C ASN A 426 -9.16 -6.38 48.91
N GLY A 427 -8.40 -7.03 48.03
CA GLY A 427 -8.21 -8.49 48.08
C GLY A 427 -8.95 -9.41 47.09
N ALA A 428 -8.42 -9.48 45.86
CA ALA A 428 -8.24 -10.63 44.96
C ALA A 428 -9.41 -11.35 44.22
N SER A 429 -9.17 -11.42 42.89
CA SER A 429 -9.70 -12.24 41.77
C SER A 429 -11.18 -12.17 41.40
N ASP A 430 -11.50 -11.36 40.37
CA ASP A 430 -11.83 -11.83 39.02
C ASP A 430 -12.04 -10.62 38.10
N SER A 431 -11.47 -10.64 36.91
CA SER A 431 -11.58 -9.58 35.90
C SER A 431 -12.96 -9.58 35.22
N PRO A 432 -13.56 -8.41 34.99
CA PRO A 432 -14.39 -8.24 33.79
C PRO A 432 -14.05 -6.98 32.99
N LEU A 433 -14.01 -7.16 31.67
CA LEU A 433 -14.07 -6.11 30.66
C LEU A 433 -15.33 -5.25 30.82
N VAL A 434 -15.17 -3.93 30.76
CA VAL A 434 -16.22 -2.94 30.44
C VAL A 434 -15.51 -1.83 29.65
N GLY A 435 -15.65 -1.64 28.34
CA GLY A 435 -16.83 -1.82 27.49
C GLY A 435 -17.56 -0.48 27.41
N ALA A 436 -17.25 0.36 26.41
CA ALA A 436 -17.95 1.62 26.18
C ALA A 436 -19.44 1.33 25.94
N CYS A 437 -20.32 1.93 26.77
CA CYS A 437 -21.75 1.74 26.62
C CYS A 437 -22.30 2.67 25.53
N ILE A 438 -22.91 2.09 24.49
CA ILE A 438 -23.65 2.80 23.46
C ILE A 438 -24.98 3.27 24.07
N GLY A 439 -25.41 4.50 23.77
CA GLY A 439 -26.68 5.05 24.24
C GLY A 439 -27.86 4.28 23.67
N GLU A 440 -28.86 4.01 24.51
CA GLU A 440 -30.00 3.13 24.18
C GLU A 440 -30.77 3.60 22.94
N GLU A 441 -31.02 4.91 22.82
CA GLU A 441 -31.74 5.47 21.67
C GLU A 441 -30.89 5.45 20.38
N SER A 442 -29.58 5.66 20.51
CA SER A 442 -28.65 5.54 19.37
C SER A 442 -28.59 4.10 18.86
N LEU A 443 -28.45 3.14 19.79
CA LEU A 443 -28.41 1.72 19.46
C LEU A 443 -29.72 1.26 18.82
N LYS A 444 -30.86 1.70 19.36
CA LYS A 444 -32.18 1.41 18.78
C LYS A 444 -32.29 1.96 17.36
N LYS A 445 -31.87 3.21 17.15
CA LYS A 445 -31.93 3.83 15.81
C LYS A 445 -31.00 3.15 14.82
N PHE A 446 -29.80 2.77 15.25
CA PHE A 446 -28.86 1.99 14.44
C PHE A 446 -29.44 0.62 14.05
N GLY A 447 -30.07 -0.07 15.00
CA GLY A 447 -30.76 -1.34 14.76
C GLY A 447 -31.93 -1.22 13.78
N GLU A 448 -32.74 -0.16 13.89
CA GLU A 448 -33.82 0.13 12.93
C GLU A 448 -33.27 0.31 11.50
N VAL A 449 -32.18 1.05 11.33
CA VAL A 449 -31.54 1.24 10.02
C VAL A 449 -31.06 -0.09 9.44
N GLY A 450 -30.38 -0.89 10.26
CA GLY A 450 -29.93 -2.22 9.85
C GLY A 450 -31.08 -3.12 9.42
N TYR A 451 -32.18 -3.12 10.18
CA TYR A 451 -33.36 -3.90 9.86
C TYR A 451 -34.04 -3.44 8.55
N SER A 452 -34.15 -2.14 8.31
CA SER A 452 -34.72 -1.60 7.07
C SER A 452 -33.86 -1.93 5.84
N CYS A 453 -32.54 -2.02 5.99
CA CYS A 453 -31.65 -2.43 4.89
C CYS A 453 -31.81 -3.90 4.50
N LEU A 454 -32.33 -4.73 5.40
CA LEU A 454 -32.52 -6.17 5.21
C LEU A 454 -33.94 -6.55 4.72
N GLY A 455 -34.76 -5.57 4.31
CA GLY A 455 -36.12 -5.85 3.82
C GLY A 455 -36.15 -6.87 2.67
N ASP A 456 -37.13 -7.78 2.69
CA ASP A 456 -37.22 -8.90 1.75
C ASP A 456 -37.42 -8.43 0.29
N GLN A 457 -38.06 -7.29 0.10
CA GLN A 457 -38.29 -6.69 -1.21
C GLN A 457 -37.37 -5.48 -1.40
N GLY A 458 -36.69 -5.40 -2.55
CA GLY A 458 -35.75 -4.30 -2.85
C GLY A 458 -36.39 -2.91 -2.87
N ILE A 459 -37.70 -2.81 -3.14
CA ILE A 459 -38.46 -1.55 -3.14
C ILE A 459 -38.76 -1.02 -1.73
N ASP A 460 -38.69 -1.87 -0.71
CA ASP A 460 -38.95 -1.51 0.69
C ASP A 460 -37.66 -1.16 1.45
N ARG A 461 -36.49 -1.37 0.81
CA ARG A 461 -35.19 -0.97 1.35
C ARG A 461 -34.98 0.53 1.17
N PRO A 462 -34.44 1.22 2.18
CA PRO A 462 -34.16 2.65 2.10
C PRO A 462 -33.09 2.93 1.02
N THR A 463 -33.15 4.12 0.42
CA THR A 463 -32.05 4.56 -0.45
C THR A 463 -30.81 4.87 0.39
N MET A 464 -29.62 4.86 -0.22
CA MET A 464 -28.39 5.23 0.50
C MET A 464 -28.46 6.63 1.14
N ARG A 465 -29.22 7.56 0.55
CA ARG A 465 -29.48 8.87 1.14
C ARG A 465 -30.26 8.75 2.46
N ASP A 466 -31.29 7.91 2.50
CA ASP A 466 -32.13 7.70 3.68
C ASP A 466 -31.36 6.95 4.79
N VAL A 467 -30.49 6.01 4.39
CA VAL A 467 -29.58 5.31 5.32
C VAL A 467 -28.62 6.29 5.99
N VAL A 468 -27.93 7.13 5.20
CA VAL A 468 -26.99 8.12 5.73
C VAL A 468 -27.72 9.12 6.64
N SER A 469 -28.87 9.64 6.22
CA SER A 469 -29.68 10.55 7.04
C SER A 469 -30.13 9.91 8.36
N SER A 470 -30.48 8.62 8.35
CA SER A 470 -30.89 7.90 9.56
C SER A 470 -29.73 7.57 10.50
N LEU A 471 -28.53 7.34 9.95
CA LEU A 471 -27.30 7.17 10.73
C LEU A 471 -26.83 8.49 11.34
N GLU A 472 -27.00 9.62 10.65
CA GLU A 472 -26.78 10.95 11.22
C GLU A 472 -27.70 11.20 12.41
N VAL A 473 -28.96 10.76 12.35
CA VAL A 473 -29.88 10.82 13.49
C VAL A 473 -29.40 9.91 14.64
N ALA A 474 -28.95 8.68 14.35
CA ALA A 474 -28.41 7.78 15.37
C ALA A 474 -27.17 8.37 16.06
N LEU A 475 -26.32 9.07 15.31
CA LEU A 475 -25.15 9.78 15.84
C LEU A 475 -25.56 10.98 16.70
N GLN A 476 -26.50 11.80 16.24
CA GLN A 476 -27.03 12.92 17.03
C GLN A 476 -27.67 12.45 18.34
N LEU A 477 -28.36 11.30 18.34
CA LEU A 477 -28.90 10.69 19.56
C LEU A 477 -27.79 10.31 20.54
N GLN A 478 -26.70 9.70 20.07
CA GLN A 478 -25.53 9.38 20.88
C GLN A 478 -24.88 10.63 21.49
N GLU A 479 -24.74 11.69 20.69
CA GLU A 479 -24.16 12.97 21.12
C GLU A 479 -25.07 13.74 22.08
N SER A 480 -26.38 13.64 21.91
CA SER A 480 -27.38 14.30 22.77
C SER A 480 -27.45 13.68 24.17
N GLN A 481 -27.27 12.36 24.27
CA GLN A 481 -27.18 11.65 25.55
C GLN A 481 -25.92 12.10 26.32
N GLY A 482 -24.80 12.29 25.61
CA GLY A 482 -23.57 12.85 26.18
C GLY A 482 -23.72 14.29 26.69
N LYS A 483 -24.62 15.09 26.10
CA LYS A 483 -24.93 16.47 26.55
C LYS A 483 -25.91 16.51 27.72
N LEU A 484 -26.91 15.64 27.77
CA LEU A 484 -27.86 15.55 28.90
C LEU A 484 -27.17 15.09 30.20
N ASP A 485 -26.17 14.22 30.09
CA ASP A 485 -25.35 13.80 31.24
C ASP A 485 -24.38 14.92 31.70
N GLN A 486 -23.96 15.80 30.79
CA GLN A 486 -23.08 16.93 31.08
C GLN A 486 -23.85 18.14 31.66
N ASP A 487 -25.08 18.40 31.20
CA ASP A 487 -25.96 19.46 31.70
C ASP A 487 -26.55 19.10 33.09
N ASN A 488 -26.89 17.83 33.33
CA ASN A 488 -27.28 17.36 34.67
C ASN A 488 -26.13 17.45 35.69
N LEU A 489 -24.88 17.30 35.23
CA LEU A 489 -23.68 17.50 36.06
C LEU A 489 -23.42 18.98 36.39
N TYR A 490 -23.82 19.91 35.51
CA TYR A 490 -23.75 21.35 35.74
C TYR A 490 -24.86 21.85 36.67
N LEU A 491 -26.09 21.34 36.52
CA LEU A 491 -27.23 21.65 37.39
C LEU A 491 -27.03 21.14 38.83
N THR A 492 -26.42 19.97 39.00
CA THR A 492 -26.09 19.42 40.33
C THR A 492 -24.96 20.19 41.03
N LYS A 493 -24.04 20.79 40.28
CA LYS A 493 -23.02 21.72 40.81
C LYS A 493 -23.61 23.07 41.22
N SER A 494 -24.50 23.66 40.41
CA SER A 494 -25.11 24.95 40.74
C SER A 494 -26.02 24.90 41.98
N VAL A 495 -26.64 23.75 42.26
CA VAL A 495 -27.45 23.55 43.48
C VAL A 495 -26.57 23.30 44.72
N ALA A 496 -25.36 22.77 44.55
CA ALA A 496 -24.39 22.59 45.64
C ALA A 496 -23.73 23.92 46.04
N ASP A 497 -23.44 24.80 45.08
CA ASP A 497 -22.80 26.10 45.33
C ASP A 497 -23.76 27.17 45.89
N ALA A 498 -25.08 27.02 45.70
CA ALA A 498 -26.10 27.91 46.25
C ALA A 498 -26.38 27.72 47.76
N ARG A 499 -25.73 26.75 48.44
CA ARG A 499 -25.86 26.51 49.89
C ARG A 499 -24.75 27.13 50.74
N SER A 500 -23.82 27.88 50.14
CA SER A 500 -22.78 28.58 50.90
C SER A 500 -22.54 30.00 50.38
N GLY A 501 -23.21 30.98 51.02
CA GLY A 501 -22.79 32.39 50.96
C GLY A 501 -23.92 33.37 50.67
N GLU A 502 -24.45 33.99 51.72
CA GLU A 502 -25.27 35.19 51.65
C GLU A 502 -24.45 36.45 51.33
N ALA A 503 -25.12 37.36 50.59
CA ALA A 503 -25.06 38.82 50.60
C ALA A 503 -23.79 39.56 50.13
N SER A 504 -23.86 40.13 48.91
CA SER A 504 -23.96 41.59 48.73
C SER A 504 -24.20 41.98 47.26
N THR A 505 -24.91 43.11 47.11
CA THR A 505 -25.59 43.66 45.94
C THR A 505 -24.70 44.41 44.94
N SER A 506 -24.93 44.29 43.63
CA SER A 506 -25.40 45.39 42.74
C SER A 506 -25.13 45.19 41.22
N SER A 507 -26.20 45.41 40.44
CA SER A 507 -26.36 45.96 39.08
C SER A 507 -25.59 45.44 37.84
N THR A 508 -26.36 44.75 36.99
CA THR A 508 -26.56 44.93 35.51
C THR A 508 -25.42 45.37 34.59
N SER A 509 -25.14 44.55 33.58
CA SER A 509 -25.36 44.88 32.15
C SER A 509 -25.09 43.66 31.25
N SER A 510 -25.97 43.47 30.27
CA SER A 510 -25.94 42.42 29.25
C SER A 510 -25.57 43.02 27.90
N ASP A 511 -24.53 42.50 27.26
CA ASP A 511 -24.21 42.54 25.83
C ASP A 511 -23.19 41.39 25.64
N GLY A 512 -23.29 40.43 24.72
CA GLY A 512 -23.79 40.45 23.35
C GLY A 512 -22.62 40.01 22.46
N PHE A 513 -22.55 38.73 22.07
CA PHE A 513 -21.70 38.33 20.94
C PHE A 513 -22.33 37.17 20.15
N LYS A 514 -22.83 37.52 18.96
CA LYS A 514 -23.26 36.62 17.89
C LYS A 514 -22.02 36.03 17.23
N SER A 515 -22.00 34.72 16.98
CA SER A 515 -21.14 34.13 15.95
C SER A 515 -22.03 33.52 14.88
N GLY A 516 -21.97 34.11 13.69
CA GLY A 516 -22.58 33.56 12.49
C GLY A 516 -21.61 32.61 11.81
N ILE A 517 -22.04 31.38 11.62
CA ILE A 517 -21.55 30.50 10.56
C ILE A 517 -22.80 29.84 9.98
N GLY A 518 -23.35 30.49 8.96
CA GLY A 518 -24.57 30.09 8.30
C GLY A 518 -24.65 30.72 6.92
N SER A 519 -23.67 30.40 6.06
CA SER A 519 -23.73 30.70 4.62
C SER A 519 -22.61 30.03 3.83
N VAL A 520 -22.60 28.69 3.70
CA VAL A 520 -21.82 28.02 2.62
C VAL A 520 -22.56 26.83 1.98
N PHE A 521 -23.75 26.42 2.41
CA PHE A 521 -24.50 25.32 1.76
C PHE A 521 -25.97 25.65 1.48
N SER A 522 -26.20 26.70 0.70
CA SER A 522 -27.54 27.05 0.20
C SER A 522 -27.73 26.89 -1.32
N ASP A 523 -26.76 26.32 -2.05
CA ASP A 523 -26.84 26.29 -3.53
C ASP A 523 -27.02 24.91 -4.19
N ILE A 524 -27.53 23.89 -3.47
CA ILE A 524 -27.90 22.58 -4.10
C ILE A 524 -29.34 22.16 -3.74
N LEU A 525 -30.25 23.11 -3.57
CA LEU A 525 -31.69 22.82 -3.49
C LEU A 525 -32.48 23.78 -4.37
N ASN A 526 -32.47 23.52 -5.69
CA ASN A 526 -33.55 24.01 -6.53
C ASN A 526 -33.86 23.03 -7.68
N PRO A 527 -34.87 22.16 -7.55
CA PRO A 527 -35.41 21.39 -8.66
C PRO A 527 -36.59 22.17 -9.24
N ASN A 528 -36.36 22.98 -10.27
CA ASN A 528 -37.36 23.37 -11.27
C ASN A 528 -36.76 24.29 -12.34
N ALA A 529 -36.51 23.75 -13.54
CA ALA A 529 -36.86 24.38 -14.81
C ALA A 529 -36.45 23.50 -16.00
N ARG A 530 -37.45 22.83 -16.60
CA ARG A 530 -37.56 22.26 -17.96
C ARG A 530 -36.51 21.27 -18.47
#